data_AF-A0A7W8NHA7-F1
#
_entry.id   AF-A0A7W8NHA7-F1
#
_cell.length_a   1.000
_cell.length_b   1.000
_cell.length_c   1.000
_cell.angle_alpha   90.00
_cell.angle_beta   90.00
_cell.angle_gamma   90.00
#
_symmetry.space_group_name_H-M   'P 1'
#
loop_
_entity.id
_entity.type
_entity.pdbx_description
1 polymer ?
#
loop_
_entity_poly.entity_id
_entity_poly.type
_entity_poly.pdbx_seq_one_letter_code
_entity_poly.pdbx_strand_id
1 'polypeptide(L)'
;MSVVKVFRSAAFTDLAKEMNRFGAILHFEAETMFGKELVTQALRQRICTRRKTALGQTLFLLFPGRRLAGMAGPFTPTDDGLMNSICLRDIGQRLENAGYTIDLTVRKRALVFTPPGRRVLVLAQHDGYTLAALRRLHRELVAGRIFDQIQVFTYLPPEGVEELTAFLYDPPRRSQPIDARELAVFGLPRPMPNRDLTLPAGVV
;
A
#
# COMPACT_ATOMS: atom_id res chain seq x y z
N MET A 1 -17.60 -35.77 -14.15
CA MET A 1 -17.46 -35.90 -12.68
C MET A 1 -16.78 -34.64 -12.15
N SER A 2 -17.44 -33.81 -11.33
CA SER A 2 -16.79 -32.64 -10.74
C SER A 2 -15.95 -33.08 -9.54
N VAL A 3 -14.64 -32.86 -9.58
CA VAL A 3 -13.76 -33.14 -8.45
C VAL A 3 -14.04 -32.10 -7.35
N VAL A 4 -14.65 -32.52 -6.24
CA VAL A 4 -14.88 -31.64 -5.09
C VAL A 4 -13.55 -31.39 -4.40
N LYS A 5 -12.92 -30.24 -4.65
CA LYS A 5 -11.74 -29.80 -3.89
C LYS A 5 -12.18 -29.33 -2.50
N VAL A 6 -11.74 -30.05 -1.48
CA VAL A 6 -11.93 -29.68 -0.06
C VAL A 6 -10.70 -28.91 0.41
N PHE A 7 -10.89 -27.64 0.77
CA PHE A 7 -9.82 -26.80 1.32
C PHE A 7 -9.83 -26.89 2.85
N ARG A 8 -8.71 -27.37 3.41
CA ARG A 8 -8.45 -27.29 4.86
C ARG A 8 -8.00 -25.88 5.24
N SER A 9 -8.15 -25.49 6.50
CA SER A 9 -7.80 -24.14 6.98
C SER A 9 -6.36 -23.72 6.65
N ALA A 10 -5.41 -24.66 6.65
CA ALA A 10 -4.01 -24.41 6.29
C ALA A 10 -3.82 -23.97 4.82
N ALA A 11 -4.75 -24.30 3.92
CA ALA A 11 -4.67 -23.89 2.52
C ALA A 11 -4.84 -22.37 2.35
N PHE A 12 -5.36 -21.66 3.34
CA PHE A 12 -5.55 -20.20 3.29
C PHE A 12 -4.41 -19.43 3.96
N THR A 13 -3.38 -20.10 4.48
CA THR A 13 -2.30 -19.46 5.24
C THR A 13 -1.54 -18.43 4.41
N ASP A 14 -1.24 -18.73 3.13
CA ASP A 14 -0.46 -17.81 2.29
C ASP A 14 -1.27 -16.57 1.91
N LEU A 15 -2.55 -16.75 1.55
CA LEU A 15 -3.49 -15.65 1.36
C LEU A 15 -3.60 -14.78 2.63
N ALA A 16 -3.69 -15.41 3.79
CA ALA A 16 -3.79 -14.70 5.07
C ALA A 16 -2.51 -13.94 5.41
N LYS A 17 -1.33 -14.53 5.19
CA LYS A 17 -0.04 -13.85 5.39
C LYS A 17 0.11 -12.65 4.45
N GLU A 18 -0.28 -12.80 3.19
CA GLU A 18 -0.20 -11.73 2.20
C GLU A 18 -1.12 -10.56 2.56
N MET A 19 -2.37 -10.85 2.91
CA MET A 19 -3.32 -9.83 3.37
C MET A 19 -2.94 -9.23 4.71
N ASN A 20 -2.24 -9.96 5.58
CA ASN A 20 -1.71 -9.42 6.84
C ASN A 20 -0.55 -8.44 6.59
N ARG A 21 0.33 -8.77 5.64
CA ARG A 21 1.51 -7.97 5.30
C ARG A 21 1.13 -6.53 4.93
N PHE A 22 0.11 -6.35 4.09
CA PHE A 22 -0.31 -5.02 3.63
C PHE A 22 -1.65 -4.53 4.19
N GLY A 23 -2.47 -5.43 4.74
CA GLY A 23 -3.79 -5.15 5.32
C GLY A 23 -4.97 -5.50 4.40
N ALA A 24 -4.80 -5.40 3.08
CA ALA A 24 -5.83 -5.67 2.08
C ALA A 24 -5.23 -6.09 0.73
N ILE A 25 -6.07 -6.68 -0.14
CA ILE A 25 -5.73 -7.04 -1.52
C ILE A 25 -6.97 -6.85 -2.41
N LEU A 26 -6.79 -6.46 -3.68
CA LEU A 26 -7.91 -6.42 -4.61
C LEU A 26 -8.35 -7.83 -4.98
N HIS A 27 -9.65 -8.03 -5.19
CA HIS A 27 -10.20 -9.35 -5.43
C HIS A 27 -9.58 -10.02 -6.66
N PHE A 28 -9.42 -9.28 -7.77
CA PHE A 28 -8.80 -9.82 -8.99
C PHE A 28 -7.33 -10.19 -8.78
N GLU A 29 -6.58 -9.43 -7.97
CA GLU A 29 -5.19 -9.74 -7.65
C GLU A 29 -5.10 -11.03 -6.84
N ALA A 30 -5.99 -11.19 -5.84
CA ALA A 30 -6.06 -12.42 -5.06
C ALA A 30 -6.40 -13.62 -5.94
N GLU A 31 -7.34 -13.49 -6.88
CA GLU A 31 -7.68 -14.56 -7.82
C GLU A 31 -6.51 -14.89 -8.75
N THR A 32 -5.75 -13.88 -9.19
CA THR A 32 -4.57 -14.06 -10.05
C THR A 32 -3.45 -14.78 -9.30
N MET A 33 -3.19 -14.41 -8.04
CA MET A 33 -2.08 -14.95 -7.25
C MET A 33 -2.36 -16.31 -6.62
N PHE A 34 -3.59 -16.54 -6.12
CA PHE A 34 -3.93 -17.72 -5.33
C PHE A 34 -4.93 -18.64 -6.01
N GLY A 35 -5.46 -18.23 -7.17
CA GLY A 35 -6.47 -18.97 -7.91
C GLY A 35 -7.90 -18.67 -7.44
N LYS A 36 -8.79 -18.51 -8.41
CA LYS A 36 -10.23 -18.22 -8.20
C LYS A 36 -10.93 -19.18 -7.25
N GLU A 37 -10.63 -20.48 -7.34
CA GLU A 37 -11.25 -21.50 -6.48
C GLU A 37 -10.91 -21.30 -5.00
N LEU A 38 -9.63 -21.04 -4.69
CA LEU A 38 -9.16 -20.83 -3.31
C LEU A 38 -9.79 -19.56 -2.72
N VAL A 39 -9.80 -18.46 -3.47
CA VAL A 39 -10.40 -17.18 -3.03
C VAL A 39 -11.89 -17.32 -2.80
N THR A 40 -12.61 -18.00 -3.70
CA THR A 40 -14.04 -18.28 -3.55
C THR A 40 -14.31 -19.06 -2.26
N GLN A 41 -13.47 -20.06 -1.95
CA GLN A 41 -13.62 -20.86 -0.74
C GLN A 41 -13.23 -20.09 0.53
N ALA A 42 -12.20 -19.24 0.48
CA ALA A 42 -11.83 -18.35 1.59
C ALA A 42 -12.98 -17.42 1.99
N LEU A 43 -13.72 -16.90 1.00
CA LEU A 43 -14.91 -16.08 1.23
C LEU A 43 -16.07 -16.88 1.84
N ARG A 44 -16.34 -18.08 1.32
CA ARG A 44 -17.39 -18.98 1.86
C ARG A 44 -17.11 -19.38 3.31
N GLN A 45 -15.85 -19.70 3.62
CA GLN A 45 -15.41 -20.08 4.96
C GLN A 45 -15.14 -18.87 5.89
N ARG A 46 -15.46 -17.65 5.45
CA ARG A 46 -15.29 -16.42 6.22
C ARG A 46 -13.85 -16.23 6.74
N ILE A 47 -12.86 -16.65 5.97
CA ILE A 47 -11.45 -16.32 6.19
C ILE A 47 -11.23 -14.84 5.89
N CYS A 48 -11.79 -14.38 4.78
CA CYS A 48 -11.82 -12.98 4.37
C CYS A 48 -13.26 -12.58 3.98
N THR A 49 -13.47 -11.28 3.76
CA THR A 49 -14.70 -10.75 3.18
C THR A 49 -14.41 -9.72 2.11
N ARG A 50 -15.43 -9.40 1.31
CA ARG A 50 -15.40 -8.39 0.25
C ARG A 50 -16.01 -7.08 0.73
N ARG A 51 -15.41 -5.97 0.30
CA ARG A 51 -15.98 -4.62 0.42
C ARG A 51 -15.76 -3.85 -0.89
N LYS A 52 -16.82 -3.22 -1.39
CA LYS A 52 -16.75 -2.37 -2.59
C LYS A 52 -16.18 -1.01 -2.19
N THR A 53 -15.06 -0.63 -2.80
CA THR A 53 -14.39 0.67 -2.64
C THR A 53 -14.31 1.40 -3.99
N ALA A 54 -13.79 2.63 -4.02
CA ALA A 54 -13.53 3.34 -5.27
C ALA A 54 -12.46 2.66 -6.16
N LEU A 55 -11.62 1.80 -5.57
CA LEU A 55 -10.62 1.00 -6.30
C LEU A 55 -11.18 -0.36 -6.76
N GLY A 56 -12.43 -0.68 -6.43
CA GLY A 56 -13.08 -1.94 -6.79
C GLY A 56 -13.38 -2.84 -5.60
N GLN A 57 -13.45 -4.15 -5.85
CA GLN A 57 -13.72 -5.15 -4.81
C GLN A 57 -12.46 -5.44 -4.01
N THR A 58 -12.44 -5.03 -2.75
CA THR A 58 -11.29 -5.19 -1.85
C THR A 58 -11.54 -6.30 -0.85
N LEU A 59 -10.56 -7.17 -0.66
CA LEU A 59 -10.57 -8.22 0.34
C LEU A 59 -9.82 -7.79 1.59
N PHE A 60 -10.36 -8.12 2.76
CA PHE A 60 -9.67 -8.01 4.04
C PHE A 60 -10.00 -9.20 4.95
N LEU A 61 -9.12 -9.49 5.91
CA LEU A 61 -9.25 -10.66 6.77
C LEU A 61 -10.32 -10.47 7.84
N LEU A 62 -11.17 -11.49 7.99
CA LEU A 62 -12.05 -11.64 9.15
C LEU A 62 -11.29 -12.34 10.28
N PHE A 63 -11.90 -12.42 11.47
CA PHE A 63 -11.27 -13.03 12.65
C PHE A 63 -10.64 -14.42 12.40
N PRO A 64 -11.28 -15.38 11.70
CA PRO A 64 -10.64 -16.65 11.38
C PRO A 64 -9.37 -16.51 10.53
N GLY A 65 -9.40 -15.69 9.47
CA GLY A 65 -8.21 -15.43 8.65
C GLY A 65 -7.13 -14.66 9.39
N ARG A 66 -7.50 -13.76 10.29
CA ARG A 66 -6.55 -13.05 11.15
C ARG A 66 -5.80 -14.01 12.07
N ARG A 67 -6.48 -15.00 12.65
CA ARG A 67 -5.82 -16.06 13.44
C ARG A 67 -4.84 -16.88 12.62
N LEU A 68 -5.16 -17.21 11.36
CA LEU A 68 -4.23 -17.90 10.46
C LEU A 68 -2.96 -17.08 10.17
N ALA A 69 -3.07 -15.75 10.22
CA ALA A 69 -1.95 -14.82 10.09
C ALA A 69 -1.27 -14.47 11.43
N GLY A 70 -1.62 -15.13 12.53
CA GLY A 70 -1.04 -14.87 13.86
C GLY A 70 -1.53 -13.59 14.55
N MET A 71 -2.61 -12.98 14.07
CA MET A 71 -3.18 -11.78 14.68
C MET A 71 -4.27 -12.08 15.71
N ALA A 72 -4.30 -11.26 16.76
CA ALA A 72 -5.39 -11.24 17.73
C ALA A 72 -6.51 -10.26 17.34
N GLY A 73 -7.71 -10.54 17.86
CA GLY A 73 -8.86 -9.64 17.87
C GLY A 73 -9.61 -9.47 16.54
N PRO A 74 -10.89 -9.04 16.60
CA PRO A 74 -11.63 -8.63 15.43
C PRO A 74 -11.05 -7.34 14.84
N PHE A 75 -11.31 -7.10 13.56
CA PHE A 75 -10.89 -5.89 12.86
C PHE A 75 -11.95 -5.49 11.85
N THR A 76 -12.35 -4.22 11.88
CA THR A 76 -13.28 -3.63 10.92
C THR A 76 -12.64 -2.39 10.34
N PRO A 77 -12.13 -2.42 9.10
CA PRO A 77 -11.49 -1.28 8.47
C PRO A 77 -12.50 -0.24 7.98
N THR A 78 -12.04 0.98 7.76
CA THR A 78 -12.74 2.00 6.95
C THR A 78 -12.41 1.81 5.47
N ASP A 79 -13.21 2.40 4.57
CA ASP A 79 -12.92 2.38 3.13
C ASP A 79 -11.56 3.01 2.82
N ASP A 80 -11.27 4.18 3.39
CA ASP A 80 -9.95 4.83 3.23
C ASP A 80 -8.81 3.96 3.76
N GLY A 81 -9.02 3.28 4.88
CA GLY A 81 -8.03 2.36 5.43
C GLY A 81 -7.72 1.19 4.48
N LEU A 82 -8.74 0.66 3.80
CA LEU A 82 -8.57 -0.37 2.77
C LEU A 82 -7.84 0.18 1.55
N MET A 83 -8.26 1.33 1.02
CA MET A 83 -7.66 1.92 -0.18
C MET A 83 -6.19 2.32 0.05
N ASN A 84 -5.85 2.81 1.25
CA ASN A 84 -4.46 3.06 1.65
C ASN A 84 -3.64 1.78 1.72
N SER A 85 -4.23 0.69 2.21
CA SER A 85 -3.58 -0.63 2.25
C SER A 85 -3.30 -1.14 0.83
N ILE A 86 -4.23 -0.93 -0.11
CA ILE A 86 -4.04 -1.25 -1.54
C ILE A 86 -2.94 -0.37 -2.16
N CYS A 87 -2.92 0.93 -1.86
CA CYS A 87 -1.88 1.83 -2.35
C CYS A 87 -0.49 1.41 -1.85
N LEU A 88 -0.37 1.08 -0.56
CA LEU A 88 0.88 0.58 0.04
C LEU A 88 1.34 -0.74 -0.58
N ARG A 89 0.39 -1.65 -0.84
CA ARG A 89 0.65 -2.90 -1.54
C ARG A 89 1.21 -2.68 -2.93
N ASP A 90 0.56 -1.84 -3.74
CA ASP A 90 0.95 -1.58 -5.13
C ASP A 90 2.38 -1.05 -5.21
N ILE A 91 2.73 -0.05 -4.39
CA ILE A 91 4.12 0.43 -4.35
C ILE A 91 5.09 -0.61 -3.78
N GLY A 92 4.69 -1.37 -2.76
CA GLY A 92 5.51 -2.45 -2.20
C GLY A 92 5.88 -3.49 -3.25
N GLN A 93 4.92 -3.94 -4.05
CA GLN A 93 5.16 -4.90 -5.13
C GLN A 93 6.04 -4.32 -6.24
N ARG A 94 5.86 -3.05 -6.62
CA ARG A 94 6.72 -2.40 -7.62
C ARG A 94 8.18 -2.31 -7.16
N LEU A 95 8.40 -2.00 -5.88
CA LEU A 95 9.74 -1.96 -5.29
C LEU A 95 10.38 -3.35 -5.28
N GLU A 96 9.64 -4.38 -4.86
CA GLU A 96 10.12 -5.77 -4.86
C GLU A 96 10.44 -6.26 -6.28
N ASN A 97 9.57 -5.97 -7.26
CA ASN A 97 9.80 -6.31 -8.66
C ASN A 97 11.02 -5.59 -9.27
N ALA A 98 11.36 -4.41 -8.75
CA ALA A 98 12.57 -3.67 -9.11
C ALA A 98 13.83 -4.17 -8.37
N GLY A 99 13.71 -5.18 -7.50
CA GLY A 99 14.82 -5.78 -6.76
C GLY A 99 15.12 -5.15 -5.40
N TYR A 100 14.25 -4.24 -4.91
CA TYR A 100 14.43 -3.65 -3.58
C TYR A 100 13.82 -4.52 -2.48
N THR A 101 14.54 -4.63 -1.37
CA THR A 101 13.98 -5.19 -0.13
C THR A 101 13.18 -4.11 0.60
N ILE A 102 11.96 -4.45 1.03
CA ILE A 102 11.09 -3.56 1.78
C ILE A 102 10.91 -4.00 3.24
N ASP A 103 10.90 -3.04 4.16
CA ASP A 103 10.65 -3.23 5.58
C ASP A 103 9.35 -2.49 5.98
N LEU A 104 8.37 -3.27 6.43
CA LEU A 104 7.05 -2.79 6.87
C LEU A 104 6.95 -2.62 8.40
N THR A 105 8.00 -2.95 9.14
CA THR A 105 7.98 -3.01 10.62
C THR A 105 8.23 -1.65 11.27
N VAL A 106 8.88 -0.73 10.55
CA VAL A 106 9.31 0.56 11.10
C VAL A 106 8.12 1.46 11.47
N ARG A 107 7.05 1.44 10.67
CA ARG A 107 5.89 2.31 10.89
C ARG A 107 4.63 1.71 10.28
N LYS A 108 3.53 1.76 11.03
CA LYS A 108 2.21 1.36 10.55
C LYS A 108 1.81 2.19 9.32
N ARG A 109 1.35 1.52 8.25
CA ARG A 109 0.93 2.15 6.97
C ARG A 109 2.06 2.89 6.23
N ALA A 110 3.29 2.45 6.41
CA ALA A 110 4.43 2.91 5.64
C ALA A 110 5.33 1.70 5.38
N LEU A 111 6.22 1.84 4.41
CA LEU A 111 7.32 0.90 4.23
C LEU A 111 8.63 1.67 4.10
N VAL A 112 9.73 0.99 4.35
CA VAL A 112 11.08 1.54 4.18
C VAL A 112 11.77 0.67 3.15
N PHE A 113 12.49 1.28 2.23
CA PHE A 113 13.43 0.56 1.37
C PHE A 113 14.79 1.28 1.41
N THR A 114 15.84 0.54 1.09
CA THR A 114 17.22 1.02 1.25
C THR A 114 17.97 0.84 -0.07
N PRO A 115 17.87 1.82 -0.99
CA PRO A 115 18.77 1.88 -2.12
C PRO A 115 20.20 2.20 -1.64
N PRO A 116 21.23 2.01 -2.49
CA PRO A 116 22.62 2.21 -2.09
C PRO A 116 22.86 3.58 -1.43
N GLY A 117 23.25 3.56 -0.15
CA GLY A 117 23.61 4.75 0.61
C GLY A 117 22.45 5.66 1.05
N ARG A 118 21.19 5.22 0.93
CA ARG A 118 20.03 5.99 1.40
C ARG A 118 18.98 5.10 2.07
N ARG A 119 18.29 5.65 3.06
CA ARG A 119 17.14 5.05 3.72
C ARG A 119 15.91 5.87 3.39
N VAL A 120 15.02 5.29 2.60
CA VAL A 120 13.85 5.98 2.06
C VAL A 120 12.59 5.51 2.79
N LEU A 121 11.83 6.46 3.33
CA LEU A 121 10.50 6.21 3.87
C LEU A 121 9.44 6.37 2.78
N VAL A 122 8.65 5.33 2.56
CA VAL A 122 7.53 5.34 1.62
C VAL A 122 6.23 5.52 2.38
N LEU A 123 5.48 6.55 1.98
CA LEU A 123 4.15 6.85 2.46
C LEU A 123 3.17 6.61 1.32
N ALA A 124 2.13 5.81 1.55
CA ALA A 124 1.15 5.48 0.52
C ALA A 124 -0.25 5.88 0.98
N GLN A 125 -0.87 6.81 0.25
CA GLN A 125 -2.20 7.30 0.56
C GLN A 125 -3.01 7.55 -0.71
N HIS A 126 -4.15 6.86 -0.82
CA HIS A 126 -4.94 6.78 -2.04
C HIS A 126 -5.43 8.14 -2.55
N ASP A 127 -5.83 9.02 -1.62
CA ASP A 127 -6.39 10.35 -1.85
C ASP A 127 -5.37 11.48 -1.61
N GLY A 128 -4.09 11.14 -1.46
CA GLY A 128 -3.02 12.10 -1.23
C GLY A 128 -2.86 12.48 0.23
N TYR A 129 -1.98 13.44 0.51
CA TYR A 129 -1.70 13.89 1.87
C TYR A 129 -2.00 15.37 2.03
N THR A 130 -2.38 15.77 3.26
CA THR A 130 -2.46 17.19 3.58
C THR A 130 -1.06 17.79 3.66
N LEU A 131 -0.91 19.02 3.14
CA LEU A 131 0.35 19.77 3.17
C LEU A 131 0.93 19.89 4.58
N ALA A 132 0.08 20.16 5.56
CA ALA A 132 0.49 20.27 6.96
C ALA A 132 1.07 18.95 7.50
N ALA A 133 0.48 17.80 7.12
CA ALA A 133 1.00 16.50 7.52
C ALA A 133 2.35 16.20 6.87
N LEU A 134 2.51 16.46 5.57
CA LEU A 134 3.79 16.26 4.87
C LEU A 134 4.90 17.13 5.44
N ARG A 135 4.64 18.43 5.65
CA ARG A 135 5.63 19.35 6.24
C ARG A 135 6.03 18.93 7.66
N ARG A 136 5.08 18.44 8.46
CA ARG A 136 5.37 17.90 9.79
C ARG A 136 6.25 16.65 9.71
N LEU A 137 5.90 15.70 8.84
CA LEU A 137 6.66 14.46 8.66
C LEU A 137 8.07 14.75 8.14
N HIS A 138 8.23 15.63 7.17
CA HIS A 138 9.54 16.06 6.66
C HIS A 138 10.43 16.63 7.78
N ARG A 139 9.88 17.56 8.58
CA ARG A 139 10.62 18.16 9.71
C ARG A 139 11.04 17.12 10.75
N GLU A 140 10.13 16.19 11.07
CA GLU A 140 10.38 15.16 12.09
C GLU A 140 11.38 14.10 11.61
N LEU A 141 11.28 13.69 10.36
CA LEU A 141 11.90 12.46 9.88
C LEU A 141 13.12 12.71 8.97
N VAL A 142 13.09 13.74 8.13
CA VAL A 142 14.20 14.05 7.22
C VAL A 142 15.10 15.12 7.82
N ALA A 143 14.55 16.27 8.25
CA ALA A 143 15.34 17.28 8.94
C ALA A 143 15.88 16.77 10.29
N GLY A 144 15.16 15.82 10.92
CA GLY A 144 15.61 15.05 12.09
C GLY A 144 16.63 13.95 11.80
N ARG A 145 17.03 13.73 10.53
CA ARG A 145 18.02 12.73 10.07
C ARG A 145 17.67 11.28 10.39
N ILE A 146 16.39 10.95 10.45
CA ILE A 146 15.92 9.56 10.67
C ILE A 146 15.87 8.80 9.33
N PHE A 147 15.51 9.51 8.26
CA PHE A 147 15.48 9.05 6.87
C PHE A 147 16.14 10.08 5.98
N ASP A 148 16.73 9.61 4.89
CA ASP A 148 17.35 10.49 3.89
C ASP A 148 16.29 11.12 2.96
N GLN A 149 15.17 10.43 2.76
CA GLN A 149 14.09 10.87 1.89
C GLN A 149 12.73 10.32 2.32
N ILE A 150 11.68 11.08 2.04
CA ILE A 150 10.30 10.61 2.01
C ILE A 150 9.83 10.53 0.56
N GLN A 151 9.24 9.40 0.16
CA GLN A 151 8.56 9.25 -1.12
C GLN A 151 7.07 8.97 -0.86
N VAL A 152 6.21 9.85 -1.36
CA VAL A 152 4.75 9.76 -1.21
C VAL A 152 4.17 9.19 -2.49
N PHE A 153 3.34 8.15 -2.37
CA PHE A 153 2.63 7.54 -3.50
C PHE A 153 1.13 7.67 -3.31
N THR A 154 0.44 8.01 -4.39
CA THR A 154 -1.00 8.30 -4.36
C THR A 154 -1.69 7.93 -5.67
N TYR A 155 -3.02 7.77 -5.64
CA TYR A 155 -3.84 7.64 -6.85
C TYR A 155 -4.51 8.96 -7.26
N LEU A 156 -4.03 10.09 -6.74
CA LEU A 156 -4.40 11.40 -7.26
C LEU A 156 -4.11 11.45 -8.77
N PRO A 157 -5.00 12.09 -9.55
CA PRO A 157 -4.72 12.33 -10.96
C PRO A 157 -3.55 13.32 -11.10
N PRO A 158 -2.93 13.42 -12.30
CA PRO A 158 -1.75 14.28 -12.51
C PRO A 158 -1.93 15.72 -12.01
N GLU A 159 -3.09 16.33 -12.27
CA GLU A 159 -3.42 17.68 -11.82
C GLU A 159 -3.42 17.82 -10.29
N GLY A 160 -3.85 16.78 -9.56
CA GLY A 160 -3.84 16.78 -8.09
C GLY A 160 -2.43 16.60 -7.52
N VAL A 161 -1.56 15.86 -8.23
CA VAL A 161 -0.14 15.74 -7.87
C VAL A 161 0.59 17.06 -8.13
N GLU A 162 0.31 17.71 -9.26
CA GLU A 162 0.85 19.03 -9.61
C GLU A 162 0.45 20.09 -8.57
N GLU A 163 -0.82 20.14 -8.18
CA GLU A 163 -1.29 21.05 -7.14
C GLU A 163 -0.56 20.80 -5.81
N LEU A 164 -0.50 19.55 -5.35
CA LEU A 164 0.17 19.19 -4.11
C LEU A 164 1.66 19.55 -4.12
N THR A 165 2.35 19.29 -5.23
CA THR A 165 3.79 19.54 -5.38
C THR A 165 4.11 21.03 -5.53
N ALA A 166 3.26 21.81 -6.21
CA ALA A 166 3.43 23.27 -6.30
C ALA A 166 3.50 23.91 -4.90
N PHE A 167 2.60 23.54 -3.99
CA PHE A 167 2.60 24.08 -2.62
C PHE A 167 3.74 23.55 -1.72
N LEU A 168 4.37 22.43 -2.08
CA LEU A 168 5.52 21.88 -1.37
C LEU A 168 6.82 22.55 -1.82
N TYR A 169 7.02 22.64 -3.13
CA TYR A 169 8.29 23.02 -3.75
C TYR A 169 8.38 24.51 -4.07
N ASP A 170 7.26 25.19 -4.33
CA ASP A 170 7.20 26.64 -4.53
C ASP A 170 6.04 27.28 -3.74
N PRO A 171 6.08 27.24 -2.41
CA PRO A 171 5.01 27.76 -1.59
C PRO A 171 4.89 29.30 -1.67
N PRO A 172 3.69 29.86 -1.46
CA PRO A 172 3.53 31.30 -1.30
C PRO A 172 4.34 31.83 -0.11
N ARG A 173 4.77 33.11 -0.21
CA ARG A 173 5.79 33.91 0.52
C ARG A 173 6.05 33.70 2.04
N ARG A 174 5.39 32.77 2.74
CA ARG A 174 5.54 32.50 4.19
C ARG A 174 6.11 31.13 4.53
N SER A 175 6.05 30.14 3.64
CA SER A 175 6.58 28.80 3.94
C SER A 175 7.91 28.59 3.26
N GLN A 176 8.82 27.84 3.89
CA GLN A 176 10.04 27.40 3.22
C GLN A 176 9.72 26.31 2.18
N PRO A 177 10.28 26.40 0.97
CA PRO A 177 10.30 25.29 0.02
C PRO A 177 10.85 24.01 0.65
N ILE A 178 10.30 22.85 0.28
CA ILE A 178 10.91 21.55 0.57
C ILE A 178 11.68 21.10 -0.68
N ASP A 179 12.89 20.58 -0.53
CA ASP A 179 13.63 19.99 -1.65
C ASP A 179 12.93 18.70 -2.10
N ALA A 180 12.65 18.56 -3.41
CA ALA A 180 12.08 17.36 -3.99
C ALA A 180 12.97 16.11 -3.79
N ARG A 181 14.26 16.29 -3.54
CA ARG A 181 15.20 15.22 -3.17
C ARG A 181 14.98 14.70 -1.75
N GLU A 182 14.40 15.53 -0.87
CA GLU A 182 14.09 15.17 0.52
C GLU A 182 12.65 14.68 0.67
N LEU A 183 11.71 15.23 -0.10
CA LEU A 183 10.32 14.77 -0.15
C LEU A 183 9.80 14.79 -1.59
N ALA A 184 9.65 13.59 -2.18
CA ALA A 184 9.10 13.41 -3.51
C ALA A 184 7.64 12.92 -3.45
N VAL A 185 6.81 13.35 -4.39
CA VAL A 185 5.43 12.88 -4.54
C VAL A 185 5.27 12.25 -5.93
N PHE A 186 4.71 11.05 -5.97
CA PHE A 186 4.50 10.27 -7.19
C PHE A 186 3.04 9.85 -7.32
N GLY A 187 2.49 10.09 -8.51
CA GLY A 187 1.23 9.49 -8.93
C GLY A 187 1.45 8.02 -9.32
N LEU A 188 0.59 7.15 -8.80
CA LEU A 188 0.44 5.79 -9.27
C LEU A 188 -0.77 5.70 -10.20
N PRO A 189 -0.69 4.91 -11.27
CA PRO A 189 -1.90 4.57 -12.02
C PRO A 189 -2.89 3.87 -11.10
N ARG A 190 -4.19 3.95 -11.39
CA ARG A 190 -5.18 3.16 -10.64
C ARG A 190 -5.02 1.66 -10.95
N PRO A 191 -5.22 0.77 -9.96
CA PRO A 191 -5.04 -0.66 -10.16
C PRO A 191 -6.13 -1.21 -11.09
N MET A 192 -5.71 -1.98 -12.09
CA MET A 192 -6.56 -2.63 -13.08
C MET A 192 -6.03 -4.05 -13.37
N PRO A 193 -6.86 -4.97 -13.86
CA PRO A 193 -6.38 -6.30 -14.27
C PRO A 193 -5.27 -6.22 -15.33
N ASN A 194 -4.28 -7.13 -15.25
CA ASN A 194 -3.17 -7.29 -16.21
C ASN A 194 -2.27 -6.05 -16.42
N ARG A 195 -2.21 -5.16 -15.43
CA ARG A 195 -1.33 -3.98 -15.47
C ARG A 195 0.12 -4.35 -15.17
N ASP A 196 1.05 -3.71 -15.86
CA ASP A 196 2.47 -3.79 -15.54
C ASP A 196 2.81 -3.05 -14.24
N LEU A 197 3.65 -3.70 -13.44
CA LEU A 197 4.13 -3.20 -12.15
C LEU A 197 5.51 -2.56 -12.29
N THR A 198 5.57 -1.39 -12.94
CA THR A 198 6.79 -0.58 -13.12
C THR A 198 6.94 0.53 -12.08
N LEU A 199 8.15 0.88 -11.67
CA LEU A 199 8.31 2.06 -10.80
C LEU A 199 8.03 3.35 -11.60
N PRO A 200 7.37 4.36 -10.99
CA PRO A 200 7.32 5.70 -11.56
C PRO A 200 8.73 6.25 -11.83
N ALA A 201 8.86 7.07 -12.86
CA ALA A 201 10.12 7.74 -13.14
C ALA A 201 10.55 8.62 -11.95
N GLY A 202 11.83 8.58 -11.61
CA GLY A 202 12.39 9.36 -10.50
C GLY A 202 12.33 8.67 -9.13
N VAL A 203 11.80 7.45 -9.03
CA VAL A 203 11.99 6.61 -7.85
C VAL A 203 13.43 6.10 -7.83
N VAL A 204 14.12 6.35 -6.71
CA VAL A 204 15.52 6.00 -6.43
C VAL A 204 15.61 5.25 -5.13
#